data_AF-A0A836CMV0-F1
#
_entry.id   AF-A0A836CMV0-F1
#
_cell.length_a   1.000
_cell.length_b   1.000
_cell.length_c   1.000
_cell.angle_alpha   90.00
_cell.angle_beta   90.00
_cell.angle_gamma   90.00
#
_symmetry.space_group_name_H-M   'P 1'
#
loop_
_entity.id
_entity.type
_entity.pdbx_description
1 polymer ?
#
loop_
_entity_poly.entity_id
_entity_poly.type
_entity_poly.pdbx_seq_one_letter_code
_entity_poly.pdbx_strand_id
1 'polypeptide(L)'
;MATSQLQQLLDNFESRLAVVEQSLSITPAAGAAAGSRSAAAEQDAPYVMAYDSYCQLKLEPFVAASAKLGGGAAKGGDIVKRAWAAQRDFLVMASKCKKPAQQADLMAKLKPLQELVKRSRLRSHLTTPHARTPLRDVHQAAGAIVSRDEWEMHAKTVNEGLGCLMWVAIAPPAGLPKDTVISAVGGSDYWANKIRVQYKKTGPPEQVEFCDTFKALLVGLEEYVVEHHKAGLEWNARGGEVAAYTAGDAAAAPAAAAA
;
A
#
# COMPACT_ATOMS: atom_id res chain seq x y z
N MET A 1 57.74 12.53 5.32
CA MET A 1 56.85 12.49 4.13
C MET A 1 55.67 11.56 4.37
N ALA A 2 55.87 10.24 4.56
CA ALA A 2 54.75 9.30 4.75
C ALA A 2 53.89 9.55 6.02
N THR A 3 54.51 9.97 7.13
CA THR A 3 53.81 10.26 8.39
C THR A 3 52.90 11.48 8.32
N SER A 4 53.24 12.51 7.53
CA SER A 4 52.38 13.70 7.41
C SER A 4 51.15 13.43 6.54
N GLN A 5 51.27 12.56 5.54
CA GLN A 5 50.13 12.12 4.72
C GLN A 5 49.14 11.29 5.54
N LEU A 6 49.62 10.45 6.45
CA LEU A 6 48.75 9.68 7.34
C LEU A 6 48.00 10.58 8.32
N GLN A 7 48.66 11.60 8.87
CA GLN A 7 48.02 12.58 9.76
C GLN A 7 46.92 13.36 9.03
N GLN A 8 47.19 13.83 7.82
CA GLN A 8 46.20 14.54 6.99
C GLN A 8 44.98 13.67 6.67
N LEU A 9 45.18 12.36 6.46
CA LEU A 9 44.06 11.44 6.24
C LEU A 9 43.21 11.27 7.51
N LEU A 10 43.84 11.13 8.67
CA LEU A 10 43.14 11.03 9.96
C LEU A 10 42.32 12.29 10.26
N ASP A 11 42.92 13.47 10.10
CA ASP A 11 42.23 14.75 10.34
C ASP A 11 41.04 14.93 9.37
N ASN A 12 41.17 14.45 8.14
CA ASN A 12 40.10 14.47 7.14
C ASN A 12 38.99 13.45 7.46
N PHE A 13 39.33 12.28 7.98
CA PHE A 13 38.35 11.30 8.47
C PHE A 13 37.58 11.84 9.67
N GLU A 14 38.26 12.45 10.63
CA GLU A 14 37.66 13.04 11.82
C GLU A 14 36.70 14.18 11.46
N SER A 15 37.10 15.06 10.52
CA SER A 15 36.24 16.12 10.00
C SER A 15 34.99 15.59 9.31
N ARG A 16 35.11 14.52 8.52
CA ARG A 16 33.96 13.90 7.84
C ARG A 16 33.04 13.16 8.79
N LEU A 17 33.60 12.51 9.82
CA LEU A 17 32.83 11.90 10.90
C LEU A 17 32.06 12.96 11.68
N ALA A 18 32.67 14.09 12.02
CA ALA A 18 31.98 15.18 12.72
C ALA A 18 30.78 15.73 11.92
N VAL A 19 30.92 15.87 10.59
CA VAL A 19 29.79 16.29 9.72
C VAL A 19 28.68 15.25 9.67
N VAL A 20 29.03 13.96 9.69
CA VAL A 20 28.05 12.85 9.71
C VAL A 20 27.40 12.71 11.09
N GLU A 21 28.13 12.91 12.17
CA GLU A 21 27.60 12.93 13.54
C GLU A 21 26.66 14.12 13.75
N GLN A 22 27.00 15.28 13.18
CA GLN A 22 26.15 16.47 13.21
C GLN A 22 24.89 16.30 12.36
N SER A 23 24.94 15.56 11.25
CA SER A 23 23.75 15.23 10.45
C SER A 23 22.88 14.15 11.10
N LEU A 24 23.47 13.26 11.89
CA LEU A 24 22.77 12.17 12.59
C LEU A 24 22.40 12.48 14.05
N SER A 25 22.75 13.67 14.56
CA SER A 25 22.51 14.09 15.96
C SER A 25 23.08 13.10 17.01
N ILE A 26 24.20 12.44 16.69
CA ILE A 26 24.87 11.51 17.61
C ILE A 26 25.96 12.28 18.33
N THR A 27 25.73 12.63 19.60
CA THR A 27 26.76 13.23 20.47
C THR A 27 27.36 12.14 21.38
N PRO A 28 28.68 12.05 21.58
CA PRO A 28 29.24 11.13 22.56
C PRO A 28 28.83 11.59 23.97
N ALA A 29 28.24 10.67 24.72
CA ALA A 29 27.68 10.94 26.03
C ALA A 29 28.78 11.12 27.10
N ALA A 30 28.81 12.31 27.70
CA ALA A 30 29.36 12.51 29.03
C ALA A 30 28.36 13.30 29.88
N GLY A 31 27.78 12.62 30.88
CA GLY A 31 27.25 13.25 32.11
C GLY A 31 25.95 14.05 32.03
N ALA A 32 24.83 13.38 32.31
CA ALA A 32 23.64 13.85 33.03
C ALA A 32 23.24 15.35 32.99
N ALA A 33 22.14 15.66 32.28
CA ALA A 33 21.00 16.42 32.81
C ALA A 33 19.83 16.37 31.81
N ALA A 34 18.63 16.23 32.35
CA ALA A 34 17.38 16.15 31.61
C ALA A 34 17.01 17.49 30.95
N GLY A 35 16.36 17.41 29.78
CA GLY A 35 15.53 18.50 29.26
C GLY A 35 15.85 18.92 27.83
N SER A 36 14.80 18.98 27.01
CA SER A 36 14.77 19.48 25.62
C SER A 36 15.37 18.56 24.56
N ARG A 37 14.63 17.51 24.20
CA ARG A 37 14.76 16.93 22.85
C ARG A 37 14.13 17.92 21.86
N SER A 38 15.01 18.54 21.08
CA SER A 38 14.67 19.34 19.91
C SER A 38 13.66 18.58 19.04
N ALA A 39 12.57 19.25 18.69
CA ALA A 39 11.62 18.82 17.68
C ALA A 39 12.32 18.82 16.32
N ALA A 40 12.98 17.71 15.99
CA ALA A 40 13.21 17.38 14.58
C ALA A 40 11.83 17.22 13.95
N ALA A 41 11.55 18.04 12.93
CA ALA A 41 10.31 18.00 12.16
C ALA A 41 9.93 16.53 11.88
N GLU A 42 8.71 16.13 12.25
CA GLU A 42 8.18 14.78 12.07
C GLU A 42 8.21 14.40 10.58
N GLN A 43 9.32 13.81 10.14
CA GLN A 43 9.35 13.09 8.87
C GLN A 43 8.73 11.72 9.10
N ASP A 44 7.88 11.31 8.17
CA ASP A 44 7.29 9.97 8.15
C ASP A 44 8.41 8.91 8.14
N ALA A 45 8.14 7.74 8.74
CA ALA A 45 9.13 6.66 8.79
C ALA A 45 9.59 6.25 7.38
N PRO A 46 10.85 5.80 7.21
CA PRO A 46 11.40 5.49 5.88
C PRO A 46 10.54 4.54 5.04
N TYR A 47 9.91 3.53 5.67
CA TYR A 47 9.01 2.62 4.96
C TYR A 47 7.71 3.31 4.50
N VAL A 48 7.21 4.32 5.21
CA VAL A 48 6.04 5.10 4.77
C VAL A 48 6.40 5.92 3.53
N MET A 49 7.58 6.56 3.53
CA MET A 49 8.07 7.32 2.36
C MET A 49 8.32 6.40 1.14
N ALA A 50 8.84 5.20 1.38
CA ALA A 50 8.99 4.18 0.35
C ALA A 50 7.64 3.74 -0.23
N TYR A 51 6.63 3.57 0.64
CA TYR A 51 5.26 3.28 0.21
C TYR A 51 4.68 4.40 -0.66
N ASP A 52 4.92 5.67 -0.32
CA ASP A 52 4.49 6.81 -1.12
C ASP A 52 5.13 6.83 -2.50
N SER A 53 6.44 6.57 -2.56
CA SER A 53 7.18 6.46 -3.82
C SER A 53 6.64 5.32 -4.69
N TYR A 54 6.38 4.16 -4.09
CA TYR A 54 5.72 3.03 -4.74
C TYR A 54 4.33 3.41 -5.28
N CYS A 55 3.51 4.10 -4.50
CA CYS A 55 2.17 4.53 -4.93
C CYS A 55 2.25 5.49 -6.12
N GLN A 56 3.16 6.47 -6.09
CA GLN A 56 3.37 7.36 -7.23
C GLN A 56 3.76 6.61 -8.50
N LEU A 57 4.63 5.60 -8.38
CA LEU A 57 5.14 4.84 -9.52
C LEU A 57 4.16 3.78 -10.05
N LYS A 58 3.26 3.25 -9.23
CA LYS A 58 2.44 2.08 -9.59
C LYS A 58 0.93 2.28 -9.44
N LEU A 59 0.48 3.02 -8.42
CA LEU A 59 -0.95 3.28 -8.18
C LEU A 59 -1.50 4.33 -9.14
N GLU A 60 -0.81 5.46 -9.30
CA GLU A 60 -1.28 6.54 -10.17
C GLU A 60 -1.41 6.08 -11.64
N PRO A 61 -0.48 5.30 -12.22
CA PRO A 61 -0.68 4.72 -13.56
C PRO A 61 -1.92 3.82 -13.67
N PHE A 62 -2.19 3.00 -12.65
CA PHE A 62 -3.39 2.15 -12.64
C PHE A 62 -4.69 2.97 -12.56
N VAL A 63 -4.71 4.02 -11.74
CA VAL A 63 -5.86 4.93 -11.62
C VAL A 63 -6.09 5.66 -12.95
N ALA A 64 -5.03 6.13 -13.60
CA ALA A 64 -5.12 6.74 -14.92
C ALA A 64 -5.65 5.77 -15.99
N ALA A 65 -5.15 4.53 -16.04
CA ALA A 65 -5.63 3.50 -16.95
C ALA A 65 -7.12 3.17 -16.70
N SER A 66 -7.53 3.08 -15.44
CA SER A 66 -8.93 2.87 -15.04
C SER A 66 -9.84 4.03 -15.46
N ALA A 67 -9.35 5.28 -15.38
CA ALA A 67 -10.09 6.46 -15.78
C ALA A 67 -10.32 6.52 -17.29
N LYS A 68 -9.32 6.13 -18.11
CA LYS A 68 -9.45 6.06 -19.58
C LYS A 68 -10.59 5.14 -20.03
N LEU A 69 -10.80 4.02 -19.31
CA LEU A 69 -11.89 3.08 -19.58
C LEU A 69 -13.28 3.60 -19.16
N GLY A 70 -13.34 4.56 -18.24
CA GLY A 70 -14.60 5.15 -17.78
C GLY A 70 -15.53 4.18 -17.02
N GLY A 71 -16.80 4.56 -16.86
CA GLY A 71 -17.87 3.67 -16.36
C GLY A 71 -17.56 2.95 -15.05
N GLY A 72 -17.70 1.61 -15.05
CA GLY A 72 -17.37 0.76 -13.91
C GLY A 72 -15.87 0.76 -13.57
N ALA A 73 -15.02 0.96 -14.58
CA ALA A 73 -13.57 0.95 -14.45
C ALA A 73 -13.01 2.11 -13.65
N ALA A 74 -13.42 3.33 -14.01
CA ALA A 74 -13.04 4.53 -13.26
C ALA A 74 -13.42 4.39 -11.78
N LYS A 75 -14.64 3.91 -11.50
CA LYS A 75 -15.10 3.69 -10.13
C LYS A 75 -14.30 2.60 -9.40
N GLY A 76 -13.83 1.58 -10.11
CA GLY A 76 -12.93 0.55 -9.58
C GLY A 76 -11.57 1.16 -9.19
N GLY A 77 -11.00 1.98 -10.08
CA GLY A 77 -9.79 2.76 -9.80
C GLY A 77 -9.90 3.63 -8.55
N ASP A 78 -11.03 4.34 -8.36
CA ASP A 78 -11.27 5.16 -7.17
C ASP A 78 -11.34 4.36 -5.87
N ILE A 79 -11.86 3.13 -5.93
CA ILE A 79 -11.90 2.23 -4.77
C ILE A 79 -10.50 1.78 -4.41
N VAL A 80 -9.71 1.37 -5.40
CA VAL A 80 -8.31 0.97 -5.20
C VAL A 80 -7.49 2.12 -4.64
N LYS A 81 -7.62 3.35 -5.19
CA LYS A 81 -6.94 4.54 -4.67
C LYS A 81 -7.24 4.79 -3.18
N ARG A 82 -8.51 4.70 -2.79
CA ARG A 82 -8.93 4.83 -1.39
C ARG A 82 -8.43 3.69 -0.50
N ALA A 83 -8.36 2.46 -1.03
CA ALA A 83 -7.87 1.31 -0.28
C ALA A 83 -6.37 1.43 0.01
N TRP A 84 -5.57 1.89 -0.96
CA TRP A 84 -4.14 2.18 -0.76
C TRP A 84 -3.91 3.37 0.17
N ALA A 85 -4.71 4.43 0.08
CA ALA A 85 -4.65 5.53 1.04
C ALA A 85 -4.94 5.05 2.49
N ALA A 86 -5.96 4.21 2.67
CA ALA A 86 -6.27 3.64 3.98
C ALA A 86 -5.14 2.71 4.49
N GLN A 87 -4.45 2.00 3.60
CA GLN A 87 -3.27 1.23 3.98
C GLN A 87 -2.11 2.15 4.38
N ARG A 88 -1.87 3.26 3.66
CA ARG A 88 -0.89 4.28 4.06
C ARG A 88 -1.17 4.81 5.47
N ASP A 89 -2.41 5.19 5.76
CA ASP A 89 -2.81 5.69 7.08
C ASP A 89 -2.52 4.66 8.19
N PHE A 90 -2.71 3.38 7.88
CA PHE A 90 -2.38 2.28 8.79
C PHE A 90 -0.87 2.14 9.00
N LEU A 91 -0.05 2.31 7.96
CA LEU A 91 1.40 2.29 8.06
C LEU A 91 1.93 3.47 8.89
N VAL A 92 1.36 4.67 8.72
CA VAL A 92 1.70 5.85 9.55
C VAL A 92 1.33 5.60 11.02
N MET A 93 0.16 5.03 11.29
CA MET A 93 -0.21 4.66 12.65
C MET A 93 0.81 3.67 13.25
N ALA A 94 1.21 2.64 12.50
CA ALA A 94 2.17 1.65 12.97
C ALA A 94 3.57 2.25 13.23
N SER A 95 3.97 3.28 12.49
CA SER A 95 5.24 3.98 12.71
C SER A 95 5.27 4.84 13.96
N LYS A 96 4.08 5.23 14.46
CA LYS A 96 3.93 6.06 15.67
C LYS A 96 3.50 5.26 16.89
N CYS A 97 2.98 4.05 16.71
CA CYS A 97 2.42 3.24 17.79
C CYS A 97 3.22 1.96 18.04
N LYS A 98 3.14 1.45 19.26
CA LYS A 98 3.55 0.08 19.55
C LYS A 98 2.49 -0.91 19.06
N LYS A 99 2.93 -2.13 18.75
CA LYS A 99 2.04 -3.22 18.33
C LYS A 99 0.99 -3.48 19.43
N PRO A 100 -0.31 -3.54 19.09
CA PRO A 100 -1.34 -3.89 20.06
C PRO A 100 -1.07 -5.26 20.69
N ALA A 101 -1.24 -5.36 22.01
CA ALA A 101 -1.10 -6.63 22.73
C ALA A 101 -2.22 -7.63 22.35
N GLN A 102 -3.42 -7.11 22.06
CA GLN A 102 -4.56 -7.93 21.65
C GLN A 102 -4.78 -7.84 20.13
N GLN A 103 -4.89 -9.01 19.49
CA GLN A 103 -5.20 -9.09 18.06
C GLN A 103 -6.56 -8.44 17.71
N ALA A 104 -7.51 -8.45 18.64
CA ALA A 104 -8.83 -7.83 18.45
C ALA A 104 -8.74 -6.32 18.19
N ASP A 105 -7.83 -5.62 18.86
CA ASP A 105 -7.63 -4.17 18.71
C ASP A 105 -7.04 -3.84 17.34
N LEU A 106 -6.11 -4.67 16.87
CA LEU A 106 -5.55 -4.59 15.52
C LEU A 106 -6.66 -4.77 14.48
N MET A 107 -7.51 -5.78 14.64
CA MET A 107 -8.62 -6.05 13.74
C MET A 107 -9.67 -4.94 13.75
N ALA A 108 -9.90 -4.29 14.89
CA ALA A 108 -10.81 -3.15 14.98
C ALA A 108 -10.32 -1.96 14.14
N LYS A 109 -9.02 -1.67 14.14
CA LYS A 109 -8.43 -0.61 13.31
C LYS A 109 -8.35 -0.97 11.83
N LEU A 110 -8.33 -2.26 11.49
CA LEU A 110 -8.41 -2.73 10.09
C LEU A 110 -9.82 -2.68 9.50
N LYS A 111 -10.88 -2.47 10.32
CA LYS A 111 -12.26 -2.42 9.83
C LYS A 111 -12.46 -1.47 8.63
N PRO A 112 -11.96 -0.21 8.62
CA PRO A 112 -12.13 0.68 7.47
C PRO A 112 -11.55 0.09 6.17
N LEU A 113 -10.38 -0.53 6.25
CA LEU A 113 -9.73 -1.21 5.13
C LEU A 113 -10.54 -2.44 4.70
N GLN A 114 -11.00 -3.26 5.65
CA GLN A 114 -11.87 -4.42 5.38
C GLN A 114 -13.18 -4.00 4.69
N GLU A 115 -13.80 -2.90 5.11
CA GLU A 115 -15.02 -2.40 4.48
C GLU A 115 -14.78 -1.85 3.07
N LEU A 116 -13.59 -1.33 2.75
CA LEU A 116 -13.23 -1.00 1.36
C LEU A 116 -13.09 -2.26 0.51
N VAL A 117 -12.40 -3.28 1.03
CA VAL A 117 -12.26 -4.59 0.36
C VAL A 117 -13.64 -5.25 0.14
N LYS A 118 -14.53 -5.22 1.14
CA LYS A 118 -15.89 -5.78 1.04
C LYS A 118 -16.79 -4.99 0.09
N ARG A 119 -16.75 -3.65 0.10
CA ARG A 119 -17.57 -2.82 -0.80
C ARG A 119 -17.27 -3.10 -2.28
N SER A 120 -16.02 -3.40 -2.60
CA SER A 120 -15.64 -3.84 -3.95
C SER A 120 -16.30 -5.19 -4.32
N ARG A 121 -16.35 -6.14 -3.37
CA ARG A 121 -16.97 -7.46 -3.54
C ARG A 121 -18.50 -7.43 -3.63
N LEU A 122 -19.16 -6.49 -2.94
CA LEU A 122 -20.62 -6.36 -2.97
C LEU A 122 -21.12 -5.85 -4.33
N ARG A 123 -20.35 -4.98 -4.99
CA ARG A 123 -20.73 -4.45 -6.30
C ARG A 123 -20.73 -5.53 -7.40
N SER A 124 -19.88 -6.55 -7.33
CA SER A 124 -19.90 -7.66 -8.31
C SER A 124 -21.11 -8.58 -8.17
N HIS A 125 -21.80 -8.58 -7.02
CA HIS A 125 -23.01 -9.37 -6.79
C HIS A 125 -24.31 -8.63 -7.15
N LEU A 126 -24.25 -7.30 -7.35
CA LEU A 126 -25.42 -6.47 -7.71
C LEU A 126 -25.58 -6.29 -9.23
N THR A 127 -24.61 -6.70 -10.02
CA THR A 127 -24.71 -6.78 -11.49
C THR A 127 -25.14 -8.18 -11.90
N THR A 128 -26.47 -8.33 -12.07
CA THR A 128 -27.17 -9.29 -12.95
C THR A 128 -28.00 -10.41 -12.29
N PRO A 129 -29.32 -10.18 -12.10
CA PRO A 129 -30.34 -11.18 -12.37
C PRO A 129 -30.76 -11.12 -13.88
N HIS A 130 -31.09 -12.26 -14.48
CA HIS A 130 -31.56 -12.51 -15.88
C HIS A 130 -30.42 -12.60 -16.93
N ALA A 131 -30.24 -13.63 -17.76
CA ALA A 131 -31.17 -14.58 -18.34
C ALA A 131 -30.52 -15.94 -18.65
N ARG A 132 -31.17 -17.03 -18.23
CA ARG A 132 -31.05 -18.33 -18.89
C ARG A 132 -32.21 -18.44 -19.87
N THR A 133 -31.93 -18.40 -21.18
CA THR A 133 -32.83 -18.96 -22.20
C THR A 133 -32.00 -19.56 -23.31
N PRO A 134 -32.32 -20.77 -23.81
CA PRO A 134 -31.51 -21.45 -24.81
C PRO A 134 -31.96 -21.01 -26.21
N LEU A 135 -31.02 -20.76 -27.14
CA LEU A 135 -31.00 -21.35 -28.49
C LEU A 135 -29.94 -20.67 -29.38
N ARG A 136 -29.39 -21.49 -30.29
CA ARG A 136 -28.22 -21.27 -31.14
C ARG A 136 -28.39 -20.23 -32.26
N ASP A 137 -29.54 -19.55 -32.40
CA ASP A 137 -29.82 -18.77 -33.61
C ASP A 137 -29.70 -17.24 -33.45
N VAL A 138 -29.15 -16.77 -32.32
CA VAL A 138 -28.83 -15.34 -32.08
C VAL A 138 -27.39 -15.00 -32.53
N HIS A 139 -26.64 -15.94 -33.08
CA HIS A 139 -25.18 -15.84 -33.33
C HIS A 139 -24.73 -14.67 -34.21
N GLN A 140 -25.62 -14.04 -35.00
CA GLN A 140 -25.25 -12.94 -35.91
C GLN A 140 -25.85 -11.58 -35.51
N ALA A 141 -26.86 -11.55 -34.64
CA ALA A 141 -27.30 -10.34 -33.93
C ALA A 141 -26.60 -10.16 -32.57
N ALA A 142 -25.93 -11.21 -32.07
CA ALA A 142 -25.18 -11.24 -30.81
C ALA A 142 -23.92 -10.35 -30.80
N GLY A 143 -23.43 -9.87 -31.95
CA GLY A 143 -22.32 -8.91 -32.00
C GLY A 143 -22.66 -7.56 -31.36
N ALA A 144 -23.94 -7.19 -31.32
CA ALA A 144 -24.45 -5.96 -30.67
C ALA A 144 -25.01 -6.21 -29.26
N ILE A 145 -25.10 -7.48 -28.83
CA ILE A 145 -25.49 -7.91 -27.47
C ILE A 145 -24.26 -8.47 -26.75
N VAL A 146 -23.09 -7.86 -26.95
CA VAL A 146 -21.92 -8.06 -26.07
C VAL A 146 -22.00 -7.06 -24.91
N SER A 147 -23.18 -6.86 -24.32
CA SER A 147 -23.32 -6.21 -23.00
C SER A 147 -23.51 -7.24 -21.90
N ARG A 148 -22.81 -8.38 -22.02
CA ARG A 148 -22.54 -9.29 -20.90
C ARG A 148 -21.57 -8.56 -19.97
N ASP A 149 -22.08 -7.65 -19.13
CA ASP A 149 -21.35 -6.81 -18.17
C ASP A 149 -19.86 -6.65 -18.51
N GLU A 150 -19.49 -5.74 -19.41
CA GLU A 150 -18.10 -5.49 -19.84
C GLU A 150 -17.11 -5.31 -18.65
N TRP A 151 -17.66 -4.99 -17.49
CA TRP A 151 -16.96 -4.78 -16.24
C TRP A 151 -16.85 -6.00 -15.31
N GLU A 152 -17.56 -7.11 -15.54
CA GLU A 152 -17.60 -8.24 -14.59
C GLU A 152 -16.21 -8.85 -14.35
N MET A 153 -15.46 -9.11 -15.42
CA MET A 153 -14.11 -9.67 -15.31
C MET A 153 -13.15 -8.68 -14.62
N HIS A 154 -13.30 -7.39 -14.91
CA HIS A 154 -12.47 -6.36 -14.31
C HIS A 154 -12.76 -6.17 -12.82
N ALA A 155 -14.04 -6.21 -12.43
CA ALA A 155 -14.45 -6.19 -11.04
C ALA A 155 -13.88 -7.40 -10.29
N LYS A 156 -13.90 -8.58 -10.91
CA LYS A 156 -13.28 -9.80 -10.36
C LYS A 156 -11.76 -9.67 -10.22
N THR A 157 -11.08 -9.16 -11.24
CA THR A 157 -9.64 -8.83 -11.17
C THR A 157 -9.34 -7.95 -9.95
N VAL A 158 -10.05 -6.84 -9.79
CA VAL A 158 -9.85 -5.92 -8.65
C VAL A 158 -10.18 -6.61 -7.31
N ASN A 159 -11.30 -7.35 -7.23
CA ASN A 159 -11.75 -7.97 -6.00
C ASN A 159 -10.79 -9.05 -5.47
N GLU A 160 -10.24 -9.87 -6.35
CA GLU A 160 -9.22 -10.85 -5.98
C GLU A 160 -7.91 -10.16 -5.59
N GLY A 161 -7.53 -9.08 -6.29
CA GLY A 161 -6.32 -8.31 -5.99
C GLY A 161 -6.37 -7.58 -4.64
N LEU A 162 -7.51 -7.01 -4.26
CA LEU A 162 -7.67 -6.24 -3.01
C LEU A 162 -7.36 -7.03 -1.73
N GLY A 163 -7.42 -8.36 -1.79
CA GLY A 163 -7.03 -9.22 -0.67
C GLY A 163 -5.58 -9.01 -0.22
N CYS A 164 -4.71 -8.51 -1.10
CA CYS A 164 -3.29 -8.27 -0.79
C CYS A 164 -3.12 -7.31 0.39
N LEU A 165 -4.01 -6.33 0.58
CA LEU A 165 -3.86 -5.28 1.59
C LEU A 165 -3.94 -5.81 3.03
N MET A 166 -4.43 -7.04 3.20
CA MET A 166 -4.51 -7.70 4.51
C MET A 166 -3.17 -8.22 5.03
N TRP A 167 -2.08 -8.15 4.24
CA TRP A 167 -0.75 -8.57 4.65
C TRP A 167 -0.29 -7.93 5.98
N VAL A 168 -0.76 -6.71 6.28
CA VAL A 168 -0.44 -5.95 7.51
C VAL A 168 -0.86 -6.66 8.80
N ALA A 169 -1.78 -7.63 8.71
CA ALA A 169 -2.25 -8.44 9.83
C ALA A 169 -1.53 -9.81 9.94
N ILE A 170 -0.60 -10.10 9.03
CA ILE A 170 0.05 -11.40 8.90
C ILE A 170 1.48 -11.33 9.47
N ALA A 171 1.82 -12.29 10.31
CA ALA A 171 3.16 -12.47 10.85
C ALA A 171 3.38 -13.94 11.24
N PRO A 172 4.64 -14.40 11.37
CA PRO A 172 4.94 -15.73 11.88
C PRO A 172 4.30 -15.97 13.27
N PRO A 173 3.83 -17.20 13.56
CA PRO A 173 3.88 -18.40 12.73
C PRO A 173 2.70 -18.56 11.76
N ALA A 174 1.74 -17.62 11.73
CA ALA A 174 0.52 -17.74 10.93
C ALA A 174 0.77 -17.64 9.41
N GLY A 175 1.87 -17.01 9.00
CA GLY A 175 2.30 -16.91 7.60
C GLY A 175 3.28 -15.76 7.39
N LEU A 176 3.75 -15.58 6.15
CA LEU A 176 4.54 -14.42 5.76
C LEU A 176 3.67 -13.41 5.02
N PRO A 177 3.85 -12.10 5.24
CA PRO A 177 3.15 -11.04 4.51
C PRO A 177 3.16 -11.21 2.99
N LYS A 178 4.34 -11.51 2.41
CA LYS A 178 4.51 -11.65 0.96
C LYS A 178 3.60 -12.73 0.36
N ASP A 179 3.34 -13.82 1.08
CA ASP A 179 2.57 -14.96 0.56
C ASP A 179 1.10 -14.55 0.34
N THR A 180 0.59 -13.65 1.19
CA THR A 180 -0.75 -13.06 1.03
C THR A 180 -0.83 -12.19 -0.23
N VAL A 181 0.22 -11.41 -0.51
CA VAL A 181 0.30 -10.57 -1.71
C VAL A 181 0.40 -11.44 -2.97
N ILE A 182 1.28 -12.45 -2.98
CA ILE A 182 1.46 -13.38 -4.10
C ILE A 182 0.16 -14.12 -4.43
N SER A 183 -0.56 -14.59 -3.41
CA SER A 183 -1.85 -15.26 -3.60
C SER A 183 -2.87 -14.33 -4.28
N ALA A 184 -2.95 -13.07 -3.84
CA ALA A 184 -3.83 -12.07 -4.45
C ALA A 184 -3.43 -11.69 -5.88
N VAL A 185 -2.13 -11.63 -6.18
CA VAL A 185 -1.61 -11.47 -7.56
C VAL A 185 -2.12 -12.60 -8.44
N GLY A 186 -2.00 -13.86 -7.99
CA GLY A 186 -2.46 -15.03 -8.75
C GLY A 186 -3.97 -15.01 -9.03
N GLY A 187 -4.79 -14.71 -8.01
CA GLY A 187 -6.24 -14.61 -8.15
C GLY A 187 -6.68 -13.47 -9.08
N SER A 188 -6.04 -12.31 -8.97
CA SER A 188 -6.27 -11.15 -9.85
C SER A 188 -5.90 -11.47 -11.30
N ASP A 189 -4.71 -12.06 -11.50
CA ASP A 189 -4.17 -12.30 -12.84
C ASP A 189 -4.94 -13.39 -13.59
N TYR A 190 -5.57 -14.32 -12.88
CA TYR A 190 -6.49 -15.29 -13.48
C TYR A 190 -7.61 -14.61 -14.28
N TRP A 191 -8.26 -13.59 -13.71
CA TRP A 191 -9.32 -12.83 -14.39
C TRP A 191 -8.75 -11.85 -15.41
N ALA A 192 -7.63 -11.19 -15.08
CA ALA A 192 -6.97 -10.25 -15.99
C ALA A 192 -6.51 -10.93 -17.29
N ASN A 193 -6.04 -12.17 -17.22
CA ASN A 193 -5.66 -12.94 -18.41
C ASN A 193 -6.83 -13.23 -19.35
N LYS A 194 -8.06 -13.35 -18.83
CA LYS A 194 -9.25 -13.49 -19.69
C LYS A 194 -9.52 -12.21 -20.48
N ILE A 195 -9.39 -11.06 -19.82
CA ILE A 195 -9.51 -9.74 -20.46
C ILE A 195 -8.41 -9.58 -21.52
N ARG A 196 -7.14 -9.86 -21.18
CA ARG A 196 -6.03 -9.79 -22.13
C ARG A 196 -6.28 -10.67 -23.35
N VAL A 197 -6.71 -11.92 -23.17
CA VAL A 197 -7.00 -12.83 -24.28
C VAL A 197 -8.13 -12.27 -25.16
N GLN A 198 -9.17 -11.71 -24.56
CA GLN A 198 -10.32 -11.14 -25.26
C GLN A 198 -9.95 -9.90 -26.09
N TYR A 199 -9.12 -8.99 -25.55
CA TYR A 199 -8.90 -7.67 -26.15
C TYR A 199 -7.54 -7.48 -26.83
N LYS A 200 -6.56 -8.37 -26.66
CA LYS A 200 -5.18 -8.18 -27.19
C LYS A 200 -5.04 -8.04 -28.72
N LYS A 201 -6.03 -8.46 -29.52
CA LYS A 201 -5.95 -8.41 -30.99
C LYS A 201 -6.87 -7.37 -31.63
N THR A 202 -8.04 -7.16 -31.04
CA THR A 202 -9.16 -6.43 -31.67
C THR A 202 -9.82 -5.44 -30.73
N GLY A 203 -9.35 -5.33 -29.48
CA GLY A 203 -9.94 -4.49 -28.45
C GLY A 203 -9.23 -3.15 -28.25
N PRO A 204 -9.83 -2.24 -27.46
CA PRO A 204 -9.16 -1.04 -27.02
C PRO A 204 -7.89 -1.40 -26.22
N PRO A 205 -6.72 -0.80 -26.52
CA PRO A 205 -5.47 -1.09 -25.80
C PRO A 205 -5.57 -0.80 -24.30
N GLU A 206 -6.47 0.10 -23.90
CA GLU A 206 -6.74 0.48 -22.52
C GLU A 206 -7.20 -0.71 -21.66
N GLN A 207 -7.83 -1.73 -22.26
CA GLN A 207 -8.25 -2.96 -21.55
C GLN A 207 -7.03 -3.77 -21.07
N VAL A 208 -6.00 -3.85 -21.92
CA VAL A 208 -4.74 -4.52 -21.60
C VAL A 208 -3.91 -3.65 -20.65
N GLU A 209 -3.88 -2.34 -20.88
CA GLU A 209 -3.22 -1.38 -19.99
C GLU A 209 -3.76 -1.47 -18.56
N PHE A 210 -5.08 -1.53 -18.37
CA PHE A 210 -5.70 -1.74 -17.05
C PHE A 210 -5.18 -3.01 -16.36
N CYS A 211 -5.15 -4.13 -17.10
CA CYS A 211 -4.70 -5.41 -16.55
C CYS A 211 -3.23 -5.37 -16.14
N ASP A 212 -2.38 -4.78 -16.97
CA ASP A 212 -0.94 -4.75 -16.78
C ASP A 212 -0.53 -3.78 -15.67
N THR A 213 -1.17 -2.60 -15.63
CA THR A 213 -0.94 -1.62 -14.55
C THR A 213 -1.44 -2.14 -13.20
N PHE A 214 -2.57 -2.85 -13.15
CA PHE A 214 -3.04 -3.46 -11.89
C PHE A 214 -2.12 -4.58 -11.42
N LYS A 215 -1.63 -5.43 -12.33
CA LYS A 215 -0.63 -6.44 -11.98
C LYS A 215 0.65 -5.80 -11.45
N ALA A 216 1.14 -4.76 -12.12
CA ALA A 216 2.32 -4.02 -11.69
C ALA A 216 2.14 -3.36 -10.31
N LEU A 217 0.92 -2.89 -9.99
CA LEU A 217 0.57 -2.39 -8.66
C LEU A 217 0.72 -3.47 -7.57
N LEU A 218 0.18 -4.66 -7.81
CA LEU A 218 0.23 -5.74 -6.82
C LEU A 218 1.65 -6.32 -6.66
N VAL A 219 2.40 -6.48 -7.75
CA VAL A 219 3.81 -6.93 -7.68
C VAL A 219 4.69 -5.88 -6.99
N GLY A 220 4.48 -4.60 -7.27
CA GLY A 220 5.20 -3.54 -6.54
C GLY A 220 4.90 -3.54 -5.04
N LEU A 221 3.70 -3.95 -4.62
CA LEU A 221 3.39 -4.13 -3.20
C LEU A 221 4.18 -5.30 -2.60
N GLU A 222 4.34 -6.40 -3.34
CA GLU A 222 5.14 -7.54 -2.90
C GLU A 222 6.60 -7.12 -2.66
N GLU A 223 7.19 -6.41 -3.62
CA GLU A 223 8.55 -5.86 -3.53
C GLU A 223 8.71 -5.00 -2.28
N TYR A 224 7.80 -4.03 -2.09
CA TYR A 224 7.75 -3.18 -0.89
C TYR A 224 7.67 -4.00 0.42
N VAL A 225 6.79 -4.99 0.47
CA VAL A 225 6.60 -5.83 1.66
C VAL A 225 7.84 -6.67 1.96
N VAL A 226 8.50 -7.22 0.93
CA VAL A 226 9.72 -8.00 1.11
C VAL A 226 10.87 -7.13 1.62
N GLU A 227 10.98 -5.89 1.14
CA GLU A 227 12.04 -4.96 1.51
C GLU A 227 11.86 -4.43 2.95
N HIS A 228 10.65 -4.01 3.32
CA HIS A 228 10.42 -3.29 4.58
C HIS A 228 9.72 -4.11 5.67
N HIS A 229 9.02 -5.19 5.34
CA HIS A 229 8.10 -5.88 6.26
C HIS A 229 8.17 -7.40 6.15
N LYS A 230 9.37 -7.95 5.89
CA LYS A 230 9.60 -9.37 5.60
C LYS A 230 8.95 -10.35 6.58
N ALA A 231 8.95 -10.04 7.87
CA ALA A 231 8.43 -10.90 8.94
C ALA A 231 7.14 -10.36 9.60
N GLY A 232 6.48 -9.40 8.95
CA GLY A 232 5.32 -8.70 9.49
C GLY A 232 5.50 -7.19 9.44
N LEU A 233 4.39 -6.48 9.66
CA LEU A 233 4.40 -5.02 9.78
C LEU A 233 5.35 -4.57 10.89
N GLU A 234 6.18 -3.58 10.58
CA GLU A 234 7.09 -2.96 11.53
C GLU A 234 6.36 -1.92 12.39
N TRP A 235 6.47 -2.06 13.71
CA TRP A 235 5.86 -1.17 14.70
C TRP A 235 6.93 -0.40 15.47
N ASN A 236 6.59 0.78 15.95
CA ASN A 236 7.48 1.54 16.82
C ASN A 236 7.40 1.02 18.26
N ALA A 237 8.42 0.28 18.69
CA ALA A 237 8.49 -0.27 20.04
C ALA A 237 8.44 0.79 21.17
N ARG A 238 8.77 2.04 20.86
CA ARG A 238 8.71 3.19 21.79
C ARG A 238 7.51 4.10 21.49
N GLY A 239 6.61 3.68 20.60
CA GLY A 239 5.45 4.43 20.18
C GLY A 239 4.31 4.43 21.19
N GLY A 240 3.31 5.27 20.92
CA GLY A 240 2.08 5.36 21.72
C GLY A 240 1.18 4.13 21.59
N GLU A 241 0.07 4.12 22.33
CA GLU A 241 -0.95 3.09 22.21
C GLU A 241 -1.81 3.32 20.96
N VAL A 242 -2.06 2.25 20.18
CA VAL A 242 -2.94 2.30 19.00
C VAL A 242 -4.36 2.77 19.34
N ALA A 243 -4.84 2.45 20.54
CA ALA A 243 -6.16 2.88 21.00
C ALA A 243 -6.27 4.41 21.12
N ALA A 244 -5.18 5.07 21.51
CA ALA A 244 -5.12 6.53 21.68
C ALA A 244 -4.78 7.28 20.39
N TYR A 245 -4.36 6.56 19.33
CA TYR A 245 -3.99 7.19 18.07
C TYR A 245 -5.20 7.77 17.35
N THR A 246 -5.15 9.07 17.05
CA THR A 246 -6.06 9.73 16.12
C THR A 246 -5.34 10.15 14.84
N ALA A 247 -6.00 9.94 13.70
CA ALA A 247 -5.46 10.38 12.41
C ALA A 247 -5.46 11.91 12.38
N GLY A 248 -4.27 12.51 12.45
CA GLY A 248 -4.09 13.96 12.57
C GLY A 248 -3.24 14.42 13.76
N ASP A 249 -2.88 13.53 14.71
CA ASP A 249 -2.01 13.85 15.86
C ASP A 249 -0.53 14.15 15.49
N ALA A 250 -0.26 14.53 14.23
CA ALA A 250 0.99 15.18 13.84
C ALA A 250 1.17 16.60 14.44
N ALA A 251 0.30 17.02 15.37
CA ALA A 251 0.45 18.27 16.12
C ALA A 251 -0.45 18.31 17.36
N ALA A 252 -0.11 17.56 18.41
CA ALA A 252 -0.57 17.90 19.75
C ALA A 252 0.63 18.44 20.55
N ALA A 253 0.85 19.76 20.42
CA ALA A 253 1.73 20.49 21.32
C ALA A 253 1.24 20.31 22.77
N PRO A 254 2.13 20.11 23.77
CA PRO A 254 1.70 20.13 25.14
C PRO A 254 1.12 21.52 25.45
N ALA A 255 -0.12 21.53 25.96
CA ALA A 255 -0.79 22.72 26.42
C ALA A 255 0.14 23.52 27.34
N ALA A 256 0.30 24.82 27.04
CA ALA A 256 1.01 25.74 27.91
C ALA A 256 0.38 25.68 29.31
N ALA A 257 1.14 25.18 30.27
CA ALA A 257 0.78 25.28 31.67
C ALA A 257 0.77 26.76 32.04
N ALA A 258 -0.44 27.29 32.27
CA ALA A 258 -0.65 28.58 32.87
C ALA A 258 -0.40 28.49 34.39
N ALA A 259 0.60 29.22 34.86
CA ALA A 259 0.76 29.91 36.15
C ALA A 259 2.24 29.94 36.56
#